data_AF-A0A662H8U8-F1
#
_entry.id   AF-A0A662H8U8-F1
#
_cell.length_a   1.000
_cell.length_b   1.000
_cell.length_c   1.000
_cell.angle_alpha   90.00
_cell.angle_beta   90.00
_cell.angle_gamma   90.00
#
_symmetry.space_group_name_H-M   'P 1'
#
loop_
_entity.id
_entity.type
_entity.pdbx_description
1 polymer ?
#
loop_
_entity_poly.entity_id
_entity_poly.type
_entity_poly.pdbx_seq_one_letter_code
_entity_poly.pdbx_strand_id
1 'polypeptide(L)'
;MELLRLIVKKNLTLLVISVFLILLVFSLNLSIWYHIVPGWYYLILEARWGLNACLPLISALIIGLFIQSIAFTYEMFKTAIIKHKQDLDKLVKTFLEHLTESCSFVSERDITGEKEWISLSCPTCEKYKEVRRKFGKLVDDLGLHWDRVGELLSKIEEFCEKIDKYNSDLKKSFSEISEEGQRLLEENLRNRDLRKPQGICEFLRMFLPELVLEDFRNKRVEPDKNTIEKFYGKEVERENMGIRVGPVPMRGIDEKEWYKEYLPLLVEVTYDLLNSFKEKLNMHVSEGNEMKNKVEELSKELKECLEDIRRSSVLPLGKLCKYIIQDR
;
A
#
# COMPACT_ATOMS: atom_id res chain seq x y z
N MET A 1 -33.59 -10.49 5.08
CA MET A 1 -34.46 -11.00 3.99
C MET A 1 -33.68 -11.59 2.81
N GLU A 2 -32.44 -11.17 2.54
CA GLU A 2 -31.74 -11.56 1.30
C GLU A 2 -31.03 -12.92 1.35
N LEU A 3 -30.52 -13.35 2.52
CA LEU A 3 -30.00 -14.72 2.73
C LEU A 3 -31.09 -15.78 2.50
N LEU A 4 -32.32 -15.47 2.94
CA LEU A 4 -33.52 -16.27 2.69
C LEU A 4 -33.78 -16.40 1.18
N ARG A 5 -33.59 -15.33 0.42
CA ARG A 5 -33.74 -15.32 -1.05
C ARG A 5 -32.70 -16.21 -1.74
N LEU A 6 -31.47 -16.24 -1.23
CA LEU A 6 -30.38 -17.08 -1.75
C LEU A 6 -30.62 -18.57 -1.44
N ILE A 7 -31.12 -18.87 -0.23
CA ILE A 7 -31.58 -20.20 0.17
C ILE A 7 -32.75 -20.65 -0.71
N VAL A 8 -33.75 -19.79 -0.94
CA VAL A 8 -34.91 -20.08 -1.80
C VAL A 8 -34.48 -20.29 -3.26
N LYS A 9 -33.55 -19.49 -3.79
CA LYS A 9 -33.06 -19.62 -5.17
C LYS A 9 -32.25 -20.91 -5.38
N LYS A 10 -31.40 -21.30 -4.42
CA LYS A 10 -30.65 -22.57 -4.47
C LYS A 10 -31.54 -23.80 -4.26
N ASN A 11 -32.59 -23.68 -3.45
CA ASN A 11 -33.54 -24.76 -3.18
C ASN A 11 -34.80 -24.69 -4.04
N LEU A 12 -34.79 -23.92 -5.13
CA LEU A 12 -35.95 -23.74 -6.01
C LEU A 12 -36.43 -25.09 -6.55
N THR A 13 -35.52 -25.99 -6.92
CA THR A 13 -35.85 -27.34 -7.39
C THR A 13 -36.61 -28.15 -6.33
N LEU A 14 -36.18 -28.09 -5.06
CA LEU A 14 -36.87 -28.76 -3.95
C LEU A 14 -38.24 -28.15 -3.69
N LEU A 15 -38.37 -26.82 -3.81
CA LEU A 15 -39.64 -26.11 -3.73
C LEU A 15 -40.60 -26.52 -4.87
N VAL A 16 -40.11 -26.58 -6.10
CA VAL A 16 -40.89 -27.01 -7.28
C VAL A 16 -41.34 -28.46 -7.15
N ILE A 17 -40.46 -29.36 -6.69
CA ILE A 17 -40.81 -30.77 -6.42
C ILE A 17 -41.89 -30.86 -5.33
N SER A 18 -41.77 -30.05 -4.28
CA SER A 18 -42.76 -30.01 -3.18
C SER A 18 -44.12 -29.52 -3.68
N VAL A 19 -44.15 -28.45 -4.48
CA VAL A 19 -45.39 -27.93 -5.10
C VAL A 19 -45.99 -28.95 -6.07
N PHE A 20 -45.16 -29.60 -6.89
CA PHE A 20 -45.61 -30.65 -7.81
C PHE A 20 -46.25 -31.82 -7.06
N LEU A 21 -45.64 -32.27 -5.95
CA LEU A 21 -46.19 -33.32 -5.10
C LEU A 21 -47.52 -32.91 -4.45
N ILE A 22 -47.63 -31.67 -3.97
CA ILE A 22 -48.90 -31.14 -3.43
C ILE A 22 -49.98 -31.11 -4.51
N LEU A 23 -49.65 -30.66 -5.72
CA LEU A 23 -50.57 -30.64 -6.86
C LEU A 23 -50.99 -32.05 -7.29
N LEU A 24 -50.08 -33.01 -7.24
CA LEU A 24 -50.34 -34.41 -7.56
C LEU A 24 -51.22 -35.09 -6.51
N VAL A 25 -50.98 -34.81 -5.23
CA VAL A 25 -51.85 -35.27 -4.13
C VAL A 25 -53.24 -34.66 -4.24
N PHE A 26 -53.30 -33.35 -4.53
CA PHE A 26 -54.55 -32.63 -4.68
C PHE A 26 -55.35 -33.12 -5.90
N SER A 27 -54.68 -33.34 -7.03
CA SER A 27 -55.31 -33.88 -8.24
C SER A 27 -55.85 -35.29 -8.02
N LEU A 28 -55.11 -36.17 -7.34
CA LEU A 28 -55.58 -37.54 -7.03
C LEU A 28 -56.70 -37.58 -5.98
N ASN A 29 -56.86 -36.55 -5.15
CA ASN A 29 -57.94 -36.44 -4.17
C ASN A 29 -59.18 -35.69 -4.68
N LEU A 30 -59.15 -35.09 -5.89
CA LEU A 30 -60.31 -34.44 -6.50
C LEU A 30 -61.37 -35.47 -6.90
N SER A 31 -62.62 -35.24 -6.48
CA SER A 31 -63.76 -36.13 -6.76
C SER A 31 -64.17 -36.18 -8.25
N ILE A 32 -63.61 -35.31 -9.08
CA ILE A 32 -63.95 -35.19 -10.49
C ILE A 32 -63.53 -36.44 -11.29
N TRP A 33 -62.48 -37.16 -10.89
CA TRP A 33 -62.02 -38.38 -11.57
C TRP A 33 -63.06 -39.50 -11.60
N TYR A 34 -63.97 -39.52 -10.62
CA TYR A 34 -65.07 -40.48 -10.54
C TYR A 34 -66.07 -40.37 -11.69
N HIS A 35 -66.16 -39.20 -12.32
CA HIS A 35 -67.12 -38.93 -13.39
C HIS A 35 -66.52 -38.97 -14.80
N ILE A 36 -65.21 -38.77 -14.94
CA ILE A 36 -64.55 -38.59 -16.25
C ILE A 36 -64.04 -39.91 -16.83
N VAL A 37 -63.50 -40.83 -16.02
CA VAL A 37 -62.88 -42.08 -16.54
C VAL A 37 -63.24 -43.30 -15.66
N PRO A 38 -64.43 -43.91 -15.85
CA PRO A 38 -64.92 -45.01 -15.01
C PRO A 38 -64.00 -46.25 -15.00
N GLY A 39 -63.34 -46.55 -16.12
CA GLY A 39 -62.49 -47.74 -16.27
C GLY A 39 -61.17 -47.68 -15.49
N TRP A 40 -60.77 -46.50 -15.01
CA TRP A 40 -59.51 -46.29 -14.26
C TRP A 40 -59.76 -46.12 -12.76
N TYR A 41 -61.03 -46.19 -12.34
CA TYR A 41 -61.45 -45.98 -10.96
C TYR A 41 -60.63 -46.79 -9.96
N TYR A 42 -60.48 -48.09 -10.20
CA TYR A 42 -59.79 -49.00 -9.30
C TYR A 42 -58.29 -48.67 -9.20
N LEU A 43 -57.65 -48.37 -10.33
CA LEU A 43 -56.24 -47.97 -10.41
C LEU A 43 -55.99 -46.63 -9.69
N ILE A 44 -56.87 -45.65 -9.86
CA ILE A 44 -56.78 -44.35 -9.18
C ILE A 44 -57.01 -44.51 -7.68
N LEU A 45 -57.92 -45.39 -7.26
CA LEU A 45 -58.18 -45.67 -5.85
C LEU A 45 -56.97 -46.35 -5.19
N GLU A 46 -56.38 -47.38 -5.80
CA GLU A 46 -55.15 -48.02 -5.30
C GLU A 46 -53.98 -47.02 -5.21
N ALA A 47 -53.78 -46.21 -6.26
CA ALA A 47 -52.76 -45.18 -6.28
C ALA A 47 -52.97 -44.14 -5.17
N ARG A 48 -54.22 -43.72 -4.93
CA ARG A 48 -54.58 -42.76 -3.87
C ARG A 48 -54.28 -43.32 -2.48
N TRP A 49 -54.61 -44.58 -2.22
CA TRP A 49 -54.36 -45.22 -0.93
C TRP A 49 -52.86 -45.40 -0.69
N GLY A 50 -52.12 -45.88 -1.69
CA GLY A 50 -50.67 -46.00 -1.62
C GLY A 50 -49.97 -44.66 -1.40
N LEU A 51 -50.41 -43.62 -2.11
CA LEU A 51 -49.80 -42.29 -2.01
C LEU A 51 -50.15 -41.58 -0.70
N ASN A 52 -51.38 -41.70 -0.21
CA ASN A 52 -51.78 -41.18 1.11
C ASN A 52 -51.03 -41.89 2.25
N ALA A 53 -50.79 -43.20 2.15
CA ALA A 53 -49.99 -43.95 3.12
C ALA A 53 -48.51 -43.53 3.11
N CYS A 54 -47.96 -43.21 1.93
CA CYS A 54 -46.58 -42.73 1.77
C CYS A 54 -46.40 -41.23 2.05
N LEU A 55 -47.48 -40.46 2.14
CA LEU A 55 -47.42 -39.00 2.26
C LEU A 55 -46.64 -38.50 3.49
N PRO A 56 -46.78 -39.09 4.70
CA PRO A 56 -45.97 -38.71 5.85
C PRO A 56 -44.48 -38.98 5.63
N LEU A 57 -44.13 -40.10 4.97
CA LEU A 57 -42.75 -40.48 4.67
C LEU A 57 -42.12 -39.51 3.66
N ILE A 58 -42.83 -39.20 2.58
CA ILE A 58 -42.38 -38.24 1.55
C ILE A 58 -42.23 -36.85 2.15
N SER A 59 -43.18 -36.42 2.99
CA SER A 59 -43.13 -35.12 3.67
C SER A 59 -41.94 -35.04 4.63
N ALA A 60 -41.70 -36.08 5.42
CA ALA A 60 -40.56 -36.15 6.33
C ALA A 60 -39.23 -36.13 5.57
N LEU A 61 -39.14 -36.82 4.43
CA LEU A 61 -37.94 -36.83 3.58
C LEU A 61 -37.65 -35.44 2.99
N ILE A 62 -38.67 -34.75 2.48
CA ILE A 62 -38.53 -33.40 1.92
C ILE A 62 -38.12 -32.39 3.00
N ILE A 63 -38.80 -32.43 4.16
CA ILE A 63 -38.47 -31.57 5.31
C ILE A 63 -37.04 -31.85 5.78
N GLY A 64 -36.65 -33.12 5.88
CA GLY A 64 -35.30 -33.54 6.26
C GLY A 64 -34.23 -32.99 5.31
N LEU A 65 -34.43 -33.14 3.99
CA LEU A 65 -33.52 -32.59 2.97
C LEU A 65 -33.45 -31.06 3.03
N PHE A 66 -34.57 -30.38 3.28
CA PHE A 66 -34.60 -28.93 3.39
C PHE A 66 -33.85 -28.42 4.63
N ILE A 67 -34.08 -29.05 5.79
CA ILE A 67 -33.34 -28.75 7.04
C ILE A 67 -31.84 -29.01 6.83
N GLN A 68 -31.47 -30.13 6.21
CA GLN A 68 -30.08 -30.46 5.92
C GLN A 68 -29.42 -29.43 4.98
N SER A 69 -30.12 -28.98 3.94
CA SER A 69 -29.64 -27.94 3.02
C SER A 69 -29.43 -26.59 3.72
N ILE A 70 -30.35 -26.20 4.60
CA ILE A 70 -30.19 -24.98 5.43
C ILE A 70 -29.00 -25.13 6.37
N ALA A 71 -28.90 -26.25 7.09
CA ALA A 71 -27.81 -26.50 8.03
C ALA A 71 -26.45 -26.48 7.32
N PHE A 72 -26.34 -27.13 6.16
CA PHE A 72 -25.13 -27.11 5.34
C PHE A 72 -24.77 -25.69 4.87
N THR A 73 -25.75 -24.93 4.39
CA THR A 73 -25.55 -23.54 3.98
C THR A 73 -25.07 -22.68 5.15
N TYR A 74 -25.69 -22.84 6.32
CA TYR A 74 -25.30 -22.14 7.54
C TYR A 74 -23.86 -22.47 7.96
N GLU A 75 -23.48 -23.76 8.00
CA GLU A 75 -22.11 -24.14 8.35
C GLU A 75 -21.09 -23.62 7.33
N MET A 76 -21.38 -23.65 6.03
CA MET A 76 -20.49 -23.03 5.04
C MET A 76 -20.31 -21.53 5.27
N PHE A 77 -21.40 -20.80 5.55
CA PHE A 77 -21.31 -19.37 5.85
C PHE A 77 -20.52 -19.11 7.13
N LYS A 78 -20.76 -19.90 8.18
CA LYS A 78 -20.04 -19.81 9.44
C LYS A 78 -18.54 -20.05 9.24
N THR A 79 -18.15 -21.11 8.54
CA THR A 79 -16.74 -21.39 8.22
C THR A 79 -16.12 -20.26 7.40
N ALA A 80 -16.83 -19.73 6.40
CA ALA A 80 -16.35 -18.62 5.58
C ALA A 80 -16.14 -17.34 6.42
N ILE A 81 -17.08 -17.00 7.30
CA ILE A 81 -16.97 -15.84 8.20
C ILE A 81 -15.80 -16.00 9.17
N ILE A 82 -15.62 -17.20 9.75
CA ILE A 82 -14.50 -17.48 10.67
C ILE A 82 -13.17 -17.29 9.93
N LYS A 83 -13.04 -17.87 8.72
CA LYS A 83 -11.82 -17.74 7.92
C LYS A 83 -11.56 -16.29 7.52
N HIS A 84 -12.59 -15.58 7.05
CA HIS A 84 -12.51 -14.16 6.68
C HIS A 84 -12.05 -13.30 7.86
N LYS A 85 -12.58 -13.57 9.06
CA LYS A 85 -12.15 -12.90 10.28
C LYS A 85 -10.66 -13.14 10.56
N GLN A 86 -10.22 -14.39 10.49
CA GLN A 86 -8.80 -14.74 10.72
C GLN A 86 -7.87 -14.05 9.72
N ASP A 87 -8.29 -13.96 8.47
CA ASP A 87 -7.53 -13.25 7.43
C ASP A 87 -7.47 -11.75 7.72
N LEU A 88 -8.59 -11.12 8.12
CA LEU A 88 -8.62 -9.72 8.55
C LEU A 88 -7.77 -9.47 9.80
N ASP A 89 -7.82 -10.33 10.80
CA ASP A 89 -7.00 -10.22 12.02
C ASP A 89 -5.50 -10.28 11.67
N LYS A 90 -5.13 -11.13 10.72
CA LYS A 90 -3.75 -11.22 10.19
C LYS A 90 -3.34 -9.96 9.44
N LEU A 91 -4.24 -9.38 8.64
CA LEU A 91 -4.04 -8.12 7.94
C LEU A 91 -3.80 -6.97 8.94
N VAL A 92 -4.72 -6.81 9.90
CA VAL A 92 -4.66 -5.77 10.94
C VAL A 92 -3.36 -5.88 11.73
N LYS A 93 -2.99 -7.09 12.16
CA LYS A 93 -1.71 -7.34 12.84
C LYS A 93 -0.52 -6.89 11.99
N THR A 94 -0.52 -7.22 10.69
CA THR A 94 0.57 -6.84 9.78
C THR A 94 0.68 -5.32 9.66
N PHE A 95 -0.43 -4.59 9.56
CA PHE A 95 -0.39 -3.12 9.58
C PHE A 95 0.16 -2.57 10.89
N LEU A 96 -0.33 -3.04 12.04
CA LEU A 96 0.06 -2.53 13.36
C LEU A 96 1.56 -2.70 13.66
N GLU A 97 2.19 -3.76 13.17
CA GLU A 97 3.63 -4.01 13.33
C GLU A 97 4.51 -2.98 12.59
N HIS A 98 3.97 -2.27 11.61
CA HIS A 98 4.75 -1.46 10.66
C HIS A 98 4.40 0.04 10.65
N LEU A 99 3.34 0.46 11.33
CA LEU A 99 2.89 1.86 11.39
C LEU A 99 3.68 2.74 12.39
N THR A 100 4.83 2.29 12.89
CA THR A 100 5.60 3.01 13.94
C THR A 100 6.75 3.85 13.42
N GLU A 101 7.11 3.71 12.16
CA GLU A 101 8.30 4.37 11.61
C GLU A 101 7.95 5.72 10.97
N SER A 102 8.60 6.78 11.46
CA SER A 102 8.50 8.14 10.95
C SER A 102 9.25 8.29 9.63
N CYS A 103 8.75 9.15 8.75
CA CYS A 103 9.48 9.50 7.54
C CYS A 103 10.78 10.26 7.85
N SER A 104 11.80 10.08 7.01
CA SER A 104 13.08 10.76 7.17
C SER A 104 13.73 11.06 5.83
N PHE A 105 14.54 12.12 5.79
CA PHE A 105 15.35 12.40 4.61
C PHE A 105 16.55 11.46 4.58
N VAL A 106 16.79 10.88 3.41
CA VAL A 106 17.88 9.94 3.14
C VAL A 106 18.60 10.32 1.85
N SER A 107 19.88 9.95 1.74
CA SER A 107 20.59 10.00 0.45
C SER A 107 20.28 8.72 -0.31
N GLU A 108 19.88 8.85 -1.57
CA GLU A 108 19.68 7.76 -2.51
C GLU A 108 20.73 7.80 -3.61
N ARG A 109 21.10 6.62 -4.12
CA ARG A 109 21.97 6.45 -5.27
C ARG A 109 21.19 5.92 -6.46
N ASP A 110 21.58 6.32 -7.67
CA ASP A 110 21.09 5.63 -8.86
C ASP A 110 21.66 4.21 -8.98
N ILE A 111 21.13 3.45 -9.95
CA ILE A 111 21.51 2.06 -10.21
C ILE A 111 23.00 1.95 -10.56
N THR A 112 23.58 3.02 -11.13
CA THR A 112 25.01 3.12 -11.43
C THR A 112 25.87 3.47 -10.21
N GLY A 113 25.27 3.83 -9.08
CA GLY A 113 25.96 4.27 -7.87
C GLY A 113 26.61 5.65 -7.98
N GLU A 114 26.28 6.38 -9.04
CA GLU A 114 27.04 7.49 -9.58
C GLU A 114 26.40 8.84 -9.26
N LYS A 115 25.07 8.90 -9.27
CA LYS A 115 24.31 10.09 -8.87
C LYS A 115 23.69 9.88 -7.51
N GLU A 116 23.99 10.80 -6.60
CA GLU A 116 23.31 10.91 -5.32
C GLU A 116 22.23 12.00 -5.39
N TRP A 117 21.10 11.78 -4.71
CA TRP A 117 20.11 12.82 -4.44
C TRP A 117 19.46 12.57 -3.08
N ILE A 118 18.84 13.59 -2.51
CA ILE A 118 18.05 13.43 -1.29
C ILE A 118 16.63 13.00 -1.65
N SER A 119 16.08 12.03 -0.93
CA SER A 119 14.66 11.68 -0.98
C SER A 119 14.04 11.73 0.42
N LEU A 120 12.71 11.82 0.48
CA LEU A 120 11.93 11.57 1.67
C LEU A 120 11.53 10.09 1.69
N SER A 121 12.19 9.29 2.52
CA SER A 121 11.81 7.90 2.76
C SER A 121 10.68 7.84 3.77
N CYS A 122 9.63 7.12 3.41
CA CYS A 122 8.41 7.02 4.20
C CYS A 122 8.00 5.56 4.38
N PRO A 123 8.45 4.91 5.47
CA PRO A 123 8.19 3.50 5.71
C PRO A 123 6.70 3.15 5.74
N THR A 124 5.85 4.05 6.27
CA THR A 124 4.39 3.89 6.22
C THR A 124 3.89 3.63 4.79
N CYS A 125 4.42 4.35 3.80
CA CYS A 125 4.01 4.21 2.41
C CYS A 125 4.53 2.92 1.76
N GLU A 126 5.79 2.58 2.01
CA GLU A 126 6.36 1.31 1.56
C GLU A 126 5.59 0.12 2.12
N LYS A 127 5.24 0.19 3.40
CA LYS A 127 4.51 -0.87 4.10
C LYS A 127 3.06 -0.92 3.70
N TYR A 128 2.41 0.21 3.46
CA TYR A 128 1.08 0.23 2.84
C TYR A 128 1.08 -0.48 1.48
N LYS A 129 2.02 -0.12 0.59
CA LYS A 129 2.17 -0.75 -0.74
C LYS A 129 2.45 -2.26 -0.60
N GLU A 130 3.31 -2.66 0.34
CA GLU A 130 3.61 -4.07 0.63
C GLU A 130 2.38 -4.86 1.09
N VAL A 131 1.65 -4.32 2.07
CA VAL A 131 0.43 -4.94 2.62
C VAL A 131 -0.64 -5.03 1.55
N ARG A 132 -0.86 -3.96 0.76
CA ARG A 132 -1.81 -3.97 -0.34
C ARG A 132 -1.47 -5.00 -1.41
N ARG A 133 -0.19 -5.15 -1.77
CA ARG A 133 0.27 -6.20 -2.70
C ARG A 133 0.05 -7.61 -2.15
N LYS A 134 0.26 -7.81 -0.85
CA LYS A 134 0.17 -9.13 -0.20
C LYS A 134 -1.27 -9.59 0.04
N PHE A 135 -2.14 -8.68 0.44
CA PHE A 135 -3.51 -9.01 0.86
C PHE A 135 -4.57 -8.57 -0.14
N GLY A 136 -4.22 -7.73 -1.13
CA GLY A 136 -5.08 -7.36 -2.24
C GLY A 136 -6.45 -6.86 -1.78
N LYS A 137 -7.50 -7.52 -2.27
CA LYS A 137 -8.90 -7.21 -1.98
C LYS A 137 -9.26 -7.21 -0.49
N LEU A 138 -8.50 -7.93 0.34
CA LEU A 138 -8.77 -7.96 1.79
C LEU A 138 -8.53 -6.58 2.45
N VAL A 139 -7.66 -5.75 1.87
CA VAL A 139 -7.50 -4.34 2.29
C VAL A 139 -8.75 -3.54 2.00
N ASP A 140 -9.33 -3.74 0.81
CA ASP A 140 -10.58 -3.08 0.42
C ASP A 140 -11.74 -3.57 1.32
N ASP A 141 -11.79 -4.87 1.61
CA ASP A 141 -12.77 -5.47 2.53
C ASP A 141 -12.68 -4.86 3.94
N LEU A 142 -11.47 -4.62 4.45
CA LEU A 142 -11.26 -3.94 5.73
C LEU A 142 -11.91 -2.55 5.73
N GLY A 143 -11.70 -1.77 4.67
CA GLY A 143 -12.32 -0.45 4.52
C GLY A 143 -13.85 -0.51 4.39
N LEU A 144 -14.38 -1.54 3.74
CA LEU A 144 -15.83 -1.74 3.62
C LEU A 144 -16.47 -2.08 4.98
N HIS A 145 -15.85 -2.94 5.77
CA HIS A 145 -16.37 -3.30 7.10
C HIS A 145 -16.30 -2.09 8.04
N TRP A 146 -15.21 -1.32 7.98
CA TRP A 146 -14.97 -0.15 8.83
C TRP A 146 -14.69 1.11 8.00
N ASP A 147 -15.73 1.91 7.75
CA ASP A 147 -15.68 3.06 6.82
C ASP A 147 -14.55 4.04 7.17
N ARG A 148 -14.33 4.30 8.46
CA ARG A 148 -13.24 5.18 8.91
C ARG A 148 -11.85 4.65 8.53
N VAL A 149 -11.65 3.33 8.59
CA VAL A 149 -10.39 2.72 8.12
C VAL A 149 -10.29 2.83 6.61
N GLY A 150 -11.39 2.63 5.88
CA GLY A 150 -11.43 2.86 4.43
C GLY A 150 -10.99 4.27 4.05
N GLU A 151 -11.57 5.29 4.70
CA GLU A 151 -11.18 6.70 4.50
C GLU A 151 -9.68 6.94 4.77
N LEU A 152 -9.15 6.38 5.86
CA LEU A 152 -7.74 6.55 6.24
C LEU A 152 -6.80 5.84 5.26
N LEU A 153 -7.15 4.64 4.80
CA LEU A 153 -6.36 3.90 3.80
C LEU A 153 -6.34 4.65 2.46
N SER A 154 -7.47 5.21 2.02
CA SER A 154 -7.52 6.05 0.81
C SER A 154 -6.67 7.32 0.97
N LYS A 155 -6.74 7.99 2.12
CA LYS A 155 -5.89 9.16 2.40
C LYS A 155 -4.40 8.81 2.39
N ILE A 156 -4.02 7.66 2.94
CA ILE A 156 -2.63 7.17 2.92
C ILE A 156 -2.20 6.89 1.48
N GLU A 157 -3.03 6.23 0.67
CA GLU A 157 -2.72 6.00 -0.75
C GLU A 157 -2.43 7.30 -1.51
N GLU A 158 -3.37 8.25 -1.47
CA GLU A 158 -3.19 9.57 -2.10
C GLU A 158 -1.93 10.28 -1.58
N PHE A 159 -1.64 10.12 -0.30
CA PHE A 159 -0.47 10.72 0.33
C PHE A 159 0.83 10.08 -0.14
N CYS A 160 0.85 8.77 -0.33
CA CYS A 160 2.01 8.06 -0.87
C CYS A 160 2.31 8.45 -2.32
N GLU A 161 1.27 8.67 -3.15
CA GLU A 161 1.46 9.23 -4.50
C GLU A 161 2.04 10.64 -4.47
N LYS A 162 1.65 11.47 -3.49
CA LYS A 162 2.24 12.80 -3.29
C LYS A 162 3.72 12.75 -2.90
N ILE A 163 4.12 11.80 -2.04
CA ILE A 163 5.53 11.58 -1.71
C ILE A 163 6.31 11.14 -2.95
N ASP A 164 5.79 10.21 -3.74
CA ASP A 164 6.46 9.75 -4.96
C ASP A 164 6.70 10.92 -5.93
N LYS A 165 5.70 11.81 -6.07
CA LYS A 165 5.82 13.03 -6.87
C LYS A 165 6.85 14.00 -6.29
N TYR A 166 6.79 14.29 -5.00
CA TYR A 166 7.76 15.14 -4.30
C TYR A 166 9.20 14.64 -4.50
N ASN A 167 9.43 13.33 -4.34
CA ASN A 167 10.75 12.74 -4.54
C ASN A 167 11.23 12.88 -6.00
N SER A 168 10.31 12.81 -6.97
CA SER A 168 10.61 13.07 -8.38
C SER A 168 11.04 14.53 -8.62
N ASP A 169 10.30 15.48 -8.06
CA ASP A 169 10.57 16.92 -8.17
C ASP A 169 11.89 17.32 -7.47
N LEU A 170 12.17 16.71 -6.31
CA LEU A 170 13.40 16.88 -5.56
C LEU A 170 14.60 16.34 -6.36
N LYS A 171 14.48 15.14 -6.94
CA LYS A 171 15.51 14.54 -7.80
C LYS A 171 15.82 15.42 -9.02
N LYS A 172 14.80 15.99 -9.65
CA LYS A 172 14.98 16.95 -10.75
C LYS A 172 15.74 18.20 -10.28
N SER A 173 15.39 18.72 -9.10
CA SER A 173 16.08 19.88 -8.51
C SER A 173 17.55 19.59 -8.24
N PHE A 174 17.88 18.41 -7.71
CA PHE A 174 19.28 18.00 -7.51
C PHE A 174 20.04 17.80 -8.83
N SER A 175 19.35 17.36 -9.89
CA SER A 175 19.97 17.26 -11.22
C SER A 175 20.35 18.65 -11.75
N GLU A 176 19.45 19.64 -11.64
CA GLU A 176 19.70 21.03 -12.03
C GLU A 176 20.85 21.64 -11.20
N ILE A 177 20.86 21.42 -9.88
CA ILE A 177 21.93 21.88 -8.98
C ILE A 177 23.28 21.25 -9.37
N SER A 178 23.29 19.95 -9.67
CA SER A 178 24.52 19.25 -10.06
C SER A 178 25.09 19.77 -11.38
N GLU A 179 24.23 20.04 -12.36
CA GLU A 179 24.65 20.60 -13.66
C GLU A 179 25.22 22.01 -13.49
N GLU A 180 24.55 22.85 -12.70
CA GLU A 180 25.02 24.21 -12.42
C GLU A 180 26.31 24.22 -11.59
N GLY A 181 26.43 23.33 -10.60
CA GLY A 181 27.66 23.15 -9.82
C GLY A 181 28.85 22.74 -10.68
N GLN A 182 28.65 21.83 -11.63
CA GLN A 182 29.68 21.47 -12.58
C GLN A 182 30.08 22.66 -13.46
N ARG A 183 29.10 23.43 -13.95
CA ARG A 183 29.35 24.62 -14.77
C ARG A 183 30.18 25.66 -14.00
N LEU A 184 29.79 25.98 -12.77
CA LEU A 184 30.49 26.92 -11.89
C LEU A 184 31.91 26.45 -11.57
N LEU A 185 32.10 25.16 -11.32
CA LEU A 185 33.42 24.58 -11.07
C LEU A 185 34.33 24.71 -12.29
N GLU A 186 33.84 24.37 -13.48
CA GLU A 186 34.62 24.47 -14.72
C GLU A 186 34.98 25.92 -15.08
N GLU A 187 34.05 26.86 -14.87
CA GLU A 187 34.28 28.30 -15.06
C GLU A 187 35.38 28.81 -14.10
N ASN A 188 35.29 28.47 -12.82
CA ASN A 188 36.28 28.90 -11.84
C ASN A 188 37.66 28.27 -12.04
N LEU A 189 37.72 26.99 -12.46
CA LEU A 189 39.00 26.35 -12.83
C LEU A 189 39.68 27.11 -13.98
N ARG A 190 38.93 27.49 -15.02
CA ARG A 190 39.45 28.28 -16.14
C ARG A 190 39.91 29.67 -15.70
N ASN A 191 39.11 30.36 -14.89
CA ASN A 191 39.41 31.72 -14.42
C ASN A 191 40.67 31.78 -13.55
N ARG A 192 40.99 30.69 -12.84
CA ARG A 192 42.18 30.57 -11.98
C ARG A 192 43.38 29.93 -12.67
N ASP A 193 43.27 29.59 -13.95
CA ASP A 193 44.27 28.83 -14.72
C ASP A 193 44.67 27.50 -14.02
N LEU A 194 43.69 26.85 -13.38
CA LEU A 194 43.88 25.57 -12.71
C LEU A 194 43.54 24.41 -13.64
N ARG A 195 44.34 23.35 -13.56
CA ARG A 195 44.05 22.11 -14.27
C ARG A 195 42.80 21.46 -13.69
N LYS A 196 41.94 20.88 -14.53
CA LYS A 196 40.81 20.05 -14.07
C LYS A 196 41.31 18.67 -13.62
N PRO A 197 41.29 18.32 -12.33
CA PRO A 197 41.65 16.99 -11.87
C PRO A 197 40.62 15.97 -12.34
N GLN A 198 41.05 14.75 -12.65
CA GLN A 198 40.10 13.67 -12.90
C GLN A 198 39.36 13.36 -11.59
N GLY A 199 38.03 13.30 -11.62
CA GLY A 199 37.21 13.00 -10.43
C GLY A 199 36.61 14.22 -9.73
N ILE A 200 37.06 15.46 -10.00
CA ILE A 200 36.60 16.63 -9.24
C ILE A 200 35.09 16.91 -9.38
N CYS A 201 34.53 16.70 -10.58
CA CYS A 201 33.09 16.85 -10.81
C CYS A 201 32.28 15.71 -10.17
N GLU A 202 32.83 14.50 -10.18
CA GLU A 202 32.21 13.33 -9.54
C GLU A 202 32.18 13.51 -8.02
N PHE A 203 33.26 14.03 -7.45
CA PHE A 203 33.34 14.39 -6.05
C PHE A 203 32.27 15.41 -5.67
N LEU A 204 32.15 16.52 -6.42
CA LEU A 204 31.10 17.51 -6.17
C LEU A 204 29.70 16.86 -6.23
N ARG A 205 29.43 16.05 -7.26
CA ARG A 205 28.13 15.39 -7.47
C ARG A 205 27.78 14.40 -6.35
N MET A 206 28.75 13.63 -5.87
CA MET A 206 28.55 12.63 -4.83
C MET A 206 28.34 13.29 -3.46
N PHE A 207 29.11 14.33 -3.16
CA PHE A 207 29.16 14.90 -1.83
C PHE A 207 28.18 16.04 -1.58
N LEU A 208 27.67 16.68 -2.63
CA LEU A 208 26.71 17.78 -2.48
C LEU A 208 25.38 17.34 -1.83
N PRO A 209 24.75 16.21 -2.22
CA PRO A 209 23.56 15.71 -1.53
C PRO A 209 23.82 15.35 -0.07
N GLU A 210 24.96 14.71 0.24
CA GLU A 210 25.33 14.40 1.63
C GLU A 210 25.48 15.65 2.49
N LEU A 211 26.13 16.69 1.96
CA LEU A 211 26.29 17.98 2.64
C LEU A 211 24.94 18.63 2.94
N VAL A 212 24.03 18.64 1.95
CA VAL A 212 22.70 19.25 2.08
C VAL A 212 21.75 18.40 2.94
N LEU A 213 22.02 17.10 3.10
CA LEU A 213 21.18 16.20 3.89
C LEU A 213 21.11 16.62 5.37
N GLU A 214 22.22 17.08 5.93
CA GLU A 214 22.25 17.59 7.31
C GLU A 214 21.37 18.84 7.46
N ASP A 215 21.39 19.74 6.48
CA ASP A 215 20.51 20.92 6.47
C ASP A 215 19.03 20.55 6.36
N PHE A 216 18.70 19.53 5.55
CA PHE A 216 17.34 18.99 5.45
C PHE A 216 16.86 18.41 6.80
N ARG A 217 17.76 17.73 7.53
CA ARG A 217 17.49 17.23 8.89
C ARG A 217 17.32 18.39 9.89
N ASN A 218 18.08 19.46 9.72
CA ASN A 218 18.01 20.69 10.52
C ASN A 218 16.89 21.65 10.09
N LYS A 219 16.02 21.23 9.16
CA LYS A 219 14.82 21.94 8.69
C LYS A 219 15.09 23.25 7.93
N ARG A 220 16.35 23.55 7.60
CA ARG A 220 16.71 24.74 6.83
C ARG A 220 18.08 24.56 6.19
N VAL A 221 18.17 24.98 4.93
CA VAL A 221 19.43 25.15 4.21
C VAL A 221 20.00 26.53 4.49
N GLU A 222 21.15 26.54 5.15
CA GLU A 222 21.89 27.74 5.53
C GLU A 222 23.37 27.52 5.23
N PRO A 223 23.83 27.86 4.02
CA PRO A 223 25.19 27.57 3.60
C PRO A 223 26.19 28.32 4.48
N ASP A 224 27.13 27.58 5.05
CA ASP A 224 28.22 28.12 5.87
C ASP A 224 29.56 27.61 5.35
N LYS A 225 30.47 28.55 5.03
CA LYS A 225 31.77 28.19 4.44
C LYS A 225 32.59 27.28 5.34
N ASN A 226 32.55 27.49 6.66
CA ASN A 226 33.30 26.65 7.60
C ASN A 226 32.76 25.22 7.64
N THR A 227 31.44 25.05 7.57
CA THR A 227 30.78 23.74 7.52
C THR A 227 31.11 23.02 6.21
N ILE A 228 31.06 23.72 5.08
CA ILE A 228 31.44 23.19 3.76
C ILE A 228 32.92 22.79 3.75
N GLU A 229 33.80 23.65 4.28
CA GLU A 229 35.24 23.38 4.36
C GLU A 229 35.55 22.16 5.23
N LYS A 230 34.94 22.04 6.41
CA LYS A 230 35.06 20.85 7.26
C LYS A 230 34.55 19.60 6.55
N PHE A 231 33.46 19.72 5.79
CA PHE A 231 32.87 18.59 5.07
C PHE A 231 33.78 18.10 3.94
N TYR A 232 34.41 18.99 3.18
CA TYR A 232 35.32 18.63 2.08
C TYR A 232 36.76 18.39 2.53
N GLY A 233 37.18 18.93 3.68
CA GLY A 233 38.48 18.71 4.30
C GLY A 233 38.66 17.31 4.90
N LYS A 234 38.07 16.28 4.27
CA LYS A 234 38.23 14.87 4.63
C LYS A 234 39.69 14.46 4.46
N GLU A 235 40.08 13.39 5.16
CA GLU A 235 41.42 12.82 5.03
C GLU A 235 41.75 12.49 3.56
N VAL A 236 42.98 12.84 3.18
CA VAL A 236 43.51 12.66 1.83
C VAL A 236 44.55 11.55 1.89
N GLU A 237 44.35 10.51 1.09
CA GLU A 237 45.32 9.42 0.95
C GLU A 237 46.16 9.63 -0.31
N ARG A 238 47.47 9.35 -0.22
CA ARG A 238 48.37 9.42 -1.39
C ARG A 238 48.20 8.19 -2.27
N GLU A 239 48.09 8.41 -3.58
CA GLU A 239 48.07 7.36 -4.59
C GLU A 239 49.18 7.56 -5.63
N ASN A 240 49.54 6.49 -6.35
CA ASN A 240 50.65 6.50 -7.32
C ASN A 240 50.53 7.59 -8.42
N MET A 241 49.31 8.08 -8.74
CA MET A 241 49.07 9.08 -9.79
C MET A 241 48.29 10.31 -9.30
N GLY A 242 48.26 10.55 -7.99
CA GLY A 242 47.57 11.69 -7.39
C GLY A 242 47.20 11.44 -5.95
N ILE A 243 45.97 11.79 -5.59
CA ILE A 243 45.42 11.58 -4.25
C ILE A 243 44.06 10.90 -4.33
N ARG A 244 43.58 10.39 -3.20
CA ARG A 244 42.22 9.95 -3.01
C ARG A 244 41.58 10.79 -1.91
N VAL A 245 40.40 11.33 -2.19
CA VAL A 245 39.61 12.11 -1.22
C VAL A 245 38.31 11.36 -0.96
N GLY A 246 38.23 10.68 0.19
CA GLY A 246 37.16 9.73 0.45
C GLY A 246 37.17 8.56 -0.57
N PRO A 247 36.04 8.25 -1.24
CA PRO A 247 35.98 7.17 -2.23
C PRO A 247 36.41 7.61 -3.64
N VAL A 248 36.68 8.90 -3.88
CA VAL A 248 36.93 9.43 -5.22
C VAL A 248 38.43 9.63 -5.47
N PRO A 249 39.01 8.97 -6.48
CA PRO A 249 40.40 9.20 -6.86
C PRO A 249 40.53 10.52 -7.63
N MET A 250 41.44 11.38 -7.19
CA MET A 250 41.80 12.65 -7.80
C MET A 250 43.16 12.55 -8.48
N ARG A 251 43.16 12.30 -9.80
CA ARG A 251 44.42 12.16 -10.55
C ARG A 251 44.95 13.49 -11.05
N GLY A 252 46.27 13.59 -11.05
CA GLY A 252 46.99 14.74 -11.62
C GLY A 252 47.15 15.93 -10.69
N ILE A 253 46.85 15.75 -9.40
CA ILE A 253 47.09 16.73 -8.32
C ILE A 253 47.72 16.03 -7.12
N ASP A 254 48.49 16.77 -6.32
CA ASP A 254 49.02 16.28 -5.05
C ASP A 254 48.25 16.82 -3.83
N GLU A 255 48.58 16.29 -2.66
CA GLU A 255 47.94 16.66 -1.39
C GLU A 255 48.09 18.15 -1.07
N LYS A 256 49.24 18.75 -1.40
CA LYS A 256 49.50 20.17 -1.14
C LYS A 256 48.67 21.06 -2.06
N GLU A 257 48.55 20.69 -3.33
CA GLU A 257 47.71 21.36 -4.32
C GLU A 257 46.23 21.27 -3.93
N TRP A 258 45.78 20.12 -3.42
CA TRP A 258 44.41 19.94 -2.90
C TRP A 258 44.05 20.97 -1.83
N TYR A 259 44.80 21.00 -0.73
CA TYR A 259 44.48 21.89 0.39
C TYR A 259 44.68 23.37 0.04
N LYS A 260 45.65 23.69 -0.82
CA LYS A 260 45.98 25.08 -1.16
C LYS A 260 45.04 25.68 -2.22
N GLU A 261 44.60 24.89 -3.20
CA GLU A 261 43.97 25.42 -4.41
C GLU A 261 42.57 24.84 -4.66
N TYR A 262 42.40 23.50 -4.59
CA TYR A 262 41.12 22.87 -4.92
C TYR A 262 40.09 22.87 -3.79
N LEU A 263 40.51 22.66 -2.53
CA LEU A 263 39.61 22.70 -1.40
C LEU A 263 38.96 24.09 -1.23
N PRO A 264 39.72 25.21 -1.21
CA PRO A 264 39.12 26.54 -1.15
C PRO A 264 38.19 26.83 -2.34
N LEU A 265 38.57 26.36 -3.54
CA LEU A 265 37.75 26.48 -4.73
C LEU A 265 36.41 25.74 -4.59
N LEU A 266 36.43 24.49 -4.12
CA LEU A 266 35.21 23.70 -3.90
C LEU A 266 34.32 24.33 -2.83
N VAL A 267 34.91 24.88 -1.76
CA VAL A 267 34.17 25.60 -0.73
C VAL A 267 33.43 26.80 -1.32
N GLU A 268 34.11 27.59 -2.14
CA GLU A 268 33.53 28.77 -2.79
C GLU A 268 32.43 28.39 -3.80
N VAL A 269 32.72 27.46 -4.70
CA VAL A 269 31.75 26.98 -5.70
C VAL A 269 30.51 26.40 -5.02
N THR A 270 30.67 25.56 -4.01
CA THR A 270 29.54 24.97 -3.28
C THR A 270 28.77 26.02 -2.48
N TYR A 271 29.47 26.98 -1.86
CA TYR A 271 28.80 28.07 -1.15
C TYR A 271 27.93 28.92 -2.07
N ASP A 272 28.46 29.32 -3.23
CA ASP A 272 27.73 30.12 -4.22
C ASP A 272 26.58 29.32 -4.83
N LEU A 273 26.81 28.04 -5.15
CA LEU A 273 25.78 27.13 -5.65
C LEU A 273 24.64 27.01 -4.64
N LEU A 274 24.93 26.67 -3.38
CA LEU A 274 23.89 26.49 -2.37
C LEU A 274 23.15 27.80 -2.05
N ASN A 275 23.83 28.95 -2.10
CA ASN A 275 23.17 30.25 -1.94
C ASN A 275 22.21 30.55 -3.11
N SER A 276 22.60 30.26 -4.35
CA SER A 276 21.74 30.47 -5.52
C SER A 276 20.49 29.60 -5.51
N PHE A 277 20.57 28.40 -4.93
CA PHE A 277 19.44 27.46 -4.80
C PHE A 277 18.77 27.47 -3.42
N LYS A 278 19.20 28.34 -2.49
CA LYS A 278 18.78 28.34 -1.08
C LYS A 278 17.27 28.35 -0.91
N GLU A 279 16.57 29.24 -1.60
CA GLU A 279 15.11 29.38 -1.50
C GLU A 279 14.39 28.13 -2.01
N LYS A 280 14.84 27.59 -3.14
CA LYS A 280 14.27 26.37 -3.74
C LYS A 280 14.47 25.15 -2.82
N LEU A 281 15.67 25.01 -2.24
CA LEU A 281 15.96 23.94 -1.30
C LEU A 281 15.16 24.10 0.01
N ASN A 282 15.04 25.31 0.54
CA ASN A 282 14.22 25.57 1.73
C ASN A 282 12.73 25.28 1.51
N MET A 283 12.21 25.54 0.31
CA MET A 283 10.84 25.16 -0.07
C MET A 283 10.66 23.63 0.00
N HIS A 284 11.58 22.85 -0.56
CA HIS A 284 11.57 21.39 -0.45
C HIS A 284 11.65 20.91 1.00
N VAL A 285 12.52 21.51 1.81
CA VAL A 285 12.62 21.17 3.23
C VAL A 285 11.31 21.46 3.97
N SER A 286 10.66 22.58 3.67
CA SER A 286 9.36 22.93 4.27
C SER A 286 8.27 21.94 3.87
N GLU A 287 8.12 21.67 2.57
CA GLU A 287 7.13 20.73 2.04
C GLU A 287 7.35 19.31 2.58
N GLY A 288 8.60 18.83 2.58
CA GLY A 288 8.92 17.51 3.10
C GLY A 288 8.66 17.40 4.61
N ASN A 289 8.90 18.46 5.39
CA ASN A 289 8.55 18.47 6.82
C ASN A 289 7.03 18.51 7.06
N GLU A 290 6.26 19.23 6.24
CA GLU A 290 4.80 19.18 6.29
C GLU A 290 4.30 17.76 6.00
N MET A 291 4.88 17.11 5.00
CA MET A 291 4.57 15.73 4.66
C MET A 291 4.87 14.76 5.81
N LYS A 292 6.03 14.90 6.48
CA LYS A 292 6.38 14.10 7.66
C LYS A 292 5.34 14.21 8.78
N ASN A 293 4.88 15.42 9.08
CA ASN A 293 3.88 15.61 10.14
C ASN A 293 2.54 14.97 9.76
N LYS A 294 2.12 15.15 8.49
CA LYS A 294 0.82 14.66 8.01
C LYS A 294 0.73 13.13 7.98
N VAL A 295 1.80 12.44 7.59
CA VAL A 295 1.81 10.97 7.60
C VAL A 295 1.90 10.41 9.01
N GLU A 296 2.59 11.08 9.93
CA GLU A 296 2.59 10.69 11.34
C GLU A 296 1.18 10.77 11.94
N GLU A 297 0.43 11.83 11.62
CA GLU A 297 -0.98 11.99 12.01
C GLU A 297 -1.85 10.87 11.43
N LEU A 298 -1.78 10.64 10.11
CA LEU A 298 -2.55 9.59 9.43
C LEU A 298 -2.21 8.18 9.96
N SER A 299 -0.92 7.89 10.17
CA SER A 299 -0.47 6.61 10.72
C SER A 299 -0.96 6.40 12.15
N LYS A 300 -0.98 7.45 12.97
CA LYS A 300 -1.52 7.40 14.33
C LYS A 300 -3.02 7.14 14.32
N GLU A 301 -3.79 7.90 13.53
CA GLU A 301 -5.24 7.69 13.40
C GLU A 301 -5.57 6.27 12.90
N LEU A 302 -4.84 5.79 11.89
CA LEU A 302 -5.03 4.44 11.36
C LEU A 302 -4.71 3.40 12.44
N LYS A 303 -3.61 3.56 13.17
CA LYS A 303 -3.22 2.65 14.25
C LYS A 303 -4.28 2.57 15.34
N GLU A 304 -4.85 3.70 15.76
CA GLU A 304 -5.94 3.75 16.75
C GLU A 304 -7.17 2.99 16.25
N CYS A 305 -7.59 3.24 14.99
CA CYS A 305 -8.73 2.54 14.40
C CYS A 305 -8.48 1.02 14.27
N LEU A 306 -7.28 0.61 13.88
CA LEU A 306 -6.90 -0.79 13.75
C LEU A 306 -6.83 -1.51 15.10
N GLU A 307 -6.37 -0.84 16.16
CA GLU A 307 -6.40 -1.38 17.52
C GLU A 307 -7.83 -1.60 18.03
N ASP A 308 -8.76 -0.69 17.73
CA ASP A 308 -10.17 -0.86 18.06
C ASP A 308 -10.80 -2.03 17.31
N ILE A 309 -10.45 -2.22 16.03
CA ILE A 309 -10.86 -3.40 15.25
C ILE A 309 -10.32 -4.67 15.88
N ARG A 310 -9.04 -4.69 16.26
CA ARG A 310 -8.40 -5.85 16.90
C ARG A 310 -9.07 -6.23 18.22
N ARG A 311 -9.54 -5.23 18.98
CA ARG A 311 -10.28 -5.43 20.24
C ARG A 311 -11.72 -5.86 20.00
N SER A 312 -12.31 -5.52 18.86
CA SER A 312 -13.65 -5.95 18.50
C SER A 312 -13.68 -7.46 18.25
N SER A 313 -14.51 -8.17 19.02
CA SER A 313 -14.75 -9.59 18.81
C SER A 313 -15.71 -9.87 17.65
N VAL A 314 -16.32 -8.83 17.05
CA VAL A 314 -17.45 -8.99 16.12
C VAL A 314 -17.16 -8.32 14.78
N LEU A 315 -17.35 -9.09 13.71
CA LEU A 315 -17.43 -8.55 12.34
C LEU A 315 -18.80 -7.88 12.14
N PRO A 316 -18.87 -6.69 11.53
CA PRO A 316 -20.14 -6.05 11.20
C PRO A 316 -20.90 -6.85 10.11
N LEU A 317 -21.63 -7.89 10.52
CA LEU A 317 -22.35 -8.84 9.67
C LEU A 317 -23.37 -8.16 8.72
N GLY A 318 -23.90 -7.01 9.11
CA GLY A 318 -24.82 -6.22 8.29
C GLY A 318 -24.20 -5.75 6.96
N LYS A 319 -22.87 -5.56 6.91
CA LYS A 319 -22.16 -5.15 5.70
C LYS A 319 -21.72 -6.34 4.84
N LEU A 320 -21.39 -7.48 5.46
CA LEU A 320 -21.11 -8.75 4.77
C LEU A 320 -22.25 -9.20 3.85
N CYS A 321 -23.51 -8.99 4.26
CA CYS A 321 -24.67 -9.39 3.47
C CYS A 321 -24.83 -8.57 2.17
N LYS A 322 -24.41 -7.30 2.15
CA LYS A 322 -24.44 -6.47 0.92
C LYS A 322 -23.38 -6.92 -0.10
N TYR A 323 -22.21 -7.34 0.39
CA TYR A 323 -21.08 -7.73 -0.45
C TYR A 323 -21.30 -9.02 -1.25
N ILE A 324 -21.90 -10.05 -0.63
CA ILE A 324 -22.23 -11.33 -1.29
C ILE A 324 -23.20 -11.15 -2.49
N ILE A 325 -23.92 -10.03 -2.53
CA ILE A 325 -24.95 -9.75 -3.54
C ILE A 325 -24.42 -8.88 -4.69
N GLN A 326 -23.40 -8.05 -4.46
CA GLN A 326 -22.85 -7.16 -5.50
C GLN A 326 -21.88 -7.84 -6.47
N ASP A 327 -21.24 -8.95 -6.06
CA ASP A 327 -20.29 -9.71 -6.88
C ASP A 327 -20.96 -10.87 -7.69
N ARG A 328 -22.28 -10.78 -7.93
CA ARG A 328 -23.09 -11.68 -8.76
C ARG A 328 -24.10 -10.89 -9.58
#